data_AF-A0A8X7QI52-F1
#
_entry.id   AF-A0A8X7QI52-F1
#
_cell.length_a   1.000
_cell.length_b   1.000
_cell.length_c   1.000
_cell.angle_alpha   90.00
_cell.angle_beta   90.00
_cell.angle_gamma   90.00
#
_symmetry.space_group_name_H-M   'P 1'
#
loop_
_entity.id
_entity.type
_entity.pdbx_description
1 polymer ?
#
loop_
_entity_poly.entity_id
_entity_poly.type
_entity_poly.pdbx_seq_one_letter_code
_entity_poly.pdbx_strand_id
1 'polypeptide(L)' 'MKMRLIVQAAWTRRSRSEAAKRPNRESWKQRTDTHMRPFLLNVFFYRKFIHAKVMHRPTRKVISVATTNAKKYKD' A
#
# COMPACT_ATOMS: atom_id res chain seq x y z
N MET A 1 27.93 -7.74 24.62
CA MET A 1 27.15 -7.76 23.35
C MET A 1 25.90 -6.87 23.35
N LYS A 2 25.15 -6.73 24.45
CA LYS A 2 23.89 -5.94 24.51
C LYS A 2 24.02 -4.44 24.16
N MET A 3 25.11 -3.80 24.61
CA MET A 3 25.28 -2.34 24.50
C MET A 3 25.54 -1.85 23.06
N ARG A 4 26.26 -2.64 22.24
CA ARG A 4 26.51 -2.29 20.83
C ARG A 4 25.23 -2.27 19.99
N LEU A 5 24.33 -3.25 20.19
CA LEU A 5 23.05 -3.30 19.50
C LEU A 5 22.15 -2.10 19.84
N ILE A 6 22.15 -1.66 21.10
CA ILE A 6 21.38 -0.48 21.55
C ILE A 6 21.91 0.79 20.89
N VAL A 7 23.23 0.97 20.84
CA VAL A 7 23.87 2.13 20.21
C VAL A 7 23.63 2.15 18.69
N GLN A 8 23.74 1.00 18.02
CA GLN A 8 23.44 0.88 16.58
C GLN A 8 21.96 1.13 16.25
N ALA A 9 21.04 0.63 17.07
CA ALA A 9 19.61 0.87 16.91
C ALA A 9 19.25 2.36 17.11
N ALA A 10 19.95 3.06 18.02
CA ALA A 10 19.75 4.49 18.26
C ALA A 10 20.20 5.37 17.08
N TRP A 11 21.29 5.01 16.37
CA TRP A 11 21.80 5.79 15.22
C TRP A 11 20.83 5.85 14.03
N THR A 12 20.02 4.81 13.83
CA THR A 12 19.04 4.75 12.74
C THR A 12 17.68 5.36 13.10
N ARG A 13 17.47 5.69 14.38
CA ARG A 13 16.20 6.20 14.90
C ARG A 13 16.19 7.73 14.88
N ARG A 14 15.36 8.29 14.01
CA ARG A 14 15.10 9.74 13.97
C ARG A 14 14.33 10.20 15.21
N SER A 15 14.62 11.43 15.66
CA SER A 15 13.78 12.09 16.66
C SER A 15 12.40 12.40 16.07
N ARG A 16 11.37 12.55 16.94
CA ARG A 16 10.02 12.88 16.49
C ARG A 16 9.97 14.20 15.70
N SER A 17 10.79 15.18 16.07
CA SER A 17 10.90 16.46 15.36
C SER A 17 11.55 16.31 13.98
N GLU A 18 12.53 15.42 13.83
CA GLU A 18 13.16 15.13 12.54
C GLU A 18 12.23 14.31 11.62
N ALA A 19 11.44 13.39 12.18
CA ALA A 19 10.40 12.68 11.44
C ALA A 19 9.31 13.63 10.93
N ALA A 20 8.89 14.60 11.74
CA ALA A 20 7.90 15.60 11.36
C ALA A 20 8.36 16.51 10.21
N LYS A 21 9.66 16.82 10.12
CA LYS A 21 10.24 17.60 9.01
C LYS A 21 10.24 16.86 7.67
N ARG A 22 10.24 15.52 7.69
CA ARG A 22 10.28 14.66 6.49
C ARG A 22 9.29 13.51 6.64
N PRO A 23 7.98 13.80 6.63
CA PRO A 23 6.93 12.83 6.90
C PRO A 23 6.79 11.80 5.77
N ASN A 24 7.13 12.18 4.54
CA ASN A 24 6.91 11.37 3.34
C ASN A 24 8.19 10.72 2.78
N ARG A 25 9.18 10.42 3.64
CA ARG A 25 10.42 9.75 3.21
C ARG A 25 10.14 8.27 2.95
N GLU A 26 9.82 7.95 1.71
CA GLU A 26 9.70 6.57 1.25
C GLU A 26 11.08 5.91 1.09
N SER A 27 11.17 4.62 1.42
CA SER A 27 12.34 3.79 1.13
C SER A 27 12.48 3.57 -0.39
N TRP A 28 13.68 3.25 -0.85
CA TRP A 28 13.91 2.90 -2.26
C TRP A 28 12.96 1.78 -2.73
N LYS A 29 12.78 0.76 -1.88
CA LYS A 29 11.84 -0.34 -2.11
C LYS A 29 10.41 0.14 -2.32
N GLN A 30 9.90 1.06 -1.50
CA GLN A 30 8.53 1.60 -1.64
C GLN A 30 8.35 2.36 -2.96
N ARG A 31 9.36 3.14 -3.36
CA ARG A 31 9.34 3.88 -4.63
C ARG A 31 9.32 2.93 -5.83
N THR A 32 10.12 1.88 -5.80
CA THR A 32 10.21 0.92 -6.91
C THR A 32 9.05 -0.06 -6.94
N ASP A 33 8.53 -0.50 -5.80
CA ASP A 33 7.42 -1.49 -5.72
C ASP A 33 6.18 -0.98 -6.45
N THR A 34 5.90 0.32 -6.36
CA THR A 34 4.80 0.97 -7.10
C THR A 34 4.93 0.83 -8.61
N HIS A 35 6.15 0.83 -9.16
CA HIS A 35 6.42 0.73 -10.60
C HIS A 35 6.59 -0.72 -11.07
N MET A 36 7.26 -1.55 -10.26
CA MET A 36 7.50 -2.97 -10.57
C MET A 36 6.27 -3.84 -10.37
N ARG A 37 5.32 -3.40 -9.52
CA ARG A 37 4.04 -4.07 -9.26
C ARG A 37 2.91 -3.06 -9.44
N PRO A 38 2.68 -2.59 -10.67
CA PRO A 38 1.84 -1.44 -10.93
C PRO A 38 0.35 -1.72 -10.71
N PHE A 39 -0.07 -2.98 -10.72
CA PHE A 39 -1.47 -3.35 -10.52
C PHE A 39 -1.70 -3.99 -9.15
N LEU A 40 -2.81 -3.63 -8.53
CA LEU A 40 -3.30 -4.24 -7.30
C LEU A 40 -4.75 -4.69 -7.52
N LEU A 41 -4.99 -5.99 -7.33
CA LEU A 41 -6.33 -6.54 -7.22
C LEU A 41 -6.81 -6.40 -5.77
N ASN A 42 -7.91 -5.70 -5.56
CA ASN A 42 -8.58 -5.63 -4.27
C ASN A 42 -9.92 -6.35 -4.37
N VAL A 43 -10.17 -7.29 -3.46
CA VAL A 43 -11.42 -8.04 -3.36
C VAL A 43 -12.07 -7.73 -2.02
N PHE A 44 -13.29 -7.20 -2.06
CA PHE A 44 -14.10 -6.88 -0.90
C PHE A 44 -15.28 -7.83 -0.82
N PHE A 45 -15.42 -8.49 0.33
CA PHE A 45 -16.53 -9.38 0.63
C PHE A 45 -17.55 -8.63 1.48
N TYR A 46 -18.75 -8.46 0.94
CA TYR A 46 -19.91 -7.95 1.68
C TYR A 46 -20.87 -9.11 1.92
N ARG A 47 -21.79 -8.95 2.89
CA ARG A 47 -22.76 -9.98 3.26
C ARG A 47 -23.59 -10.52 2.08
N LYS A 48 -23.85 -9.70 1.06
CA LYS A 48 -24.72 -10.05 -0.08
C LYS A 48 -24.03 -10.02 -1.45
N PHE A 49 -22.82 -9.47 -1.55
CA PHE A 49 -22.14 -9.32 -2.84
C PHE A 49 -20.63 -9.23 -2.68
N ILE A 50 -19.92 -9.51 -3.76
CA ILE A 50 -18.47 -9.41 -3.85
C ILE A 50 -18.14 -8.26 -4.80
N HIS A 51 -17.14 -7.47 -4.43
CA HIS A 51 -16.62 -6.37 -5.24
C HIS A 51 -15.13 -6.58 -5.47
N ALA A 52 -14.73 -6.75 -6.72
CA ALA A 52 -13.34 -6.79 -7.13
C ALA A 52 -12.99 -5.54 -7.93
N LYS A 53 -11.84 -4.94 -7.65
CA LYS A 53 -11.32 -3.81 -8.44
C LYS A 53 -9.84 -3.95 -8.71
N VAL A 54 -9.44 -3.60 -9.93
CA VAL A 54 -8.03 -3.49 -10.34
C VAL A 54 -7.63 -2.03 -10.25
N MET A 55 -6.63 -1.75 -9.41
CA MET A 55 -6.08 -0.41 -9.19
C MET A 55 -4.70 -0.31 -9.83
N HIS A 56 -4.42 0.80 -10.50
CA HIS A 56 -3.06 1.16 -10.91
C HIS A 56 -2.38 1.95 -9.78
N ARG A 57 -1.40 1.36 -9.11
CA ARG A 57 -0.71 1.95 -7.93
C ARG A 57 -0.03 3.30 -8.22
N PRO A 58 0.71 3.50 -9.34
CA PRO A 58 1.38 4.77 -9.62
C PRO A 58 0.41 5.96 -9.74
N THR A 59 -0.65 5.80 -10.54
CA THR A 59 -1.63 6.87 -10.77
C THR A 59 -2.80 6.85 -9.78
N ARG A 60 -2.88 5.81 -8.94
CA ARG A 60 -3.97 5.54 -8.00
C ARG A 60 -5.35 5.49 -8.67
N LYS A 61 -5.40 5.27 -9.98
CA LYS A 61 -6.65 5.18 -10.75
C LYS A 61 -7.23 3.78 -10.68
N VAL A 62 -8.55 3.69 -10.63
CA VAL A 62 -9.29 2.44 -10.82
C VAL A 62 -9.28 2.14 -12.32
N ILE A 63 -8.83 0.95 -12.72
CA ILE A 63 -8.80 0.53 -14.12
C ILE A 63 -10.06 -0.23 -14.49
N SER A 64 -10.45 -1.17 -13.63
CA SER A 64 -11.63 -2.01 -13.86
C SER A 64 -12.27 -2.40 -12.55
N VAL A 65 -13.58 -2.62 -12.59
CA VAL A 65 -14.43 -3.00 -11.47
C VAL A 65 -15.36 -4.11 -11.89
N ALA A 66 -15.43 -5.17 -11.08
CA ALA A 66 -16.39 -6.25 -11.22
C ALA A 66 -17.17 -6.40 -9.91
N THR A 67 -18.50 -6.45 -10.00
CA THR A 67 -19.38 -6.66 -8.84
C THR A 67 -20.46 -7.68 -9.16
N THR A 68 -20.79 -8.53 -8.20
CA THR A 68 -21.81 -9.58 -8.38
C THR A 68 -23.25 -9.05 -8.32
N ASN A 69 -23.45 -7.80 -7.90
CA ASN A 69 -24.75 -7.13 -7.95
C ASN A 69 -24.98 -6.37 -9.27
N ALA A 70 -24.06 -6.47 -10.24
CA ALA A 70 -24.22 -5.83 -11.53
C ALA A 70 -25.34 -6.48 -12.35
N LYS A 71 -26.14 -5.67 -13.05
CA LYS A 71 -27.32 -6.09 -13.82
C LYS A 71 -27.01 -7.16 -14.89
N LYS A 72 -25.77 -7.17 -15.41
CA LYS A 72 -25.29 -8.05 -16.48
C LYS A 72 -24.95 -9.50 -16.04
N TYR A 73 -24.98 -9.80 -14.75
CA TYR A 73 -24.57 -11.12 -14.21
C TYR A 73 -25.75 -12.04 -13.85
N LYS A 74 -26.99 -11.58 -14.04
CA LYS A 74 -28.22 -12.26 -13.60
C LYS A 74 -29.02 -12.93 -14.73
N ASP A 75 -28.48 -12.93 -15.94
CA ASP A 75 -29.03 -13.65 -17.11
C ASP A 75 -28.21 -14.94 -17.33
#